data_AF-A0A024P7A5-F1
#
_entry.id   AF-A0A024P7A5-F1
#
_cell.length_a   1.000
_cell.length_b   1.000
_cell.length_c   1.000
_cell.angle_alpha   90.00
_cell.angle_beta   90.00
_cell.angle_gamma   90.00
#
_symmetry.space_group_name_H-M   'P 1'
#
loop_
_entity.id
_entity.type
_entity.pdbx_description
1 polymer ?
#
loop_
_entity_poly.entity_id
_entity_poly.type
_entity_poly.pdbx_seq_one_letter_code
_entity_poly.pdbx_strand_id
1 'polypeptide(L)'
;MFWSQFTSPPICHGLAQRNIFGVIAHRRYQTRKGFLAKWKYKYEGECDVYVCPQGEELRYGTTDRDGYRHYKSDPQQCETCPLLTQCTQNQNHQKTITRHVWEEDKKQVRLNRLSNEGSGFIA
;
A
#
# COMPACT_ATOMS: atom_id res chain seq x y z
N MET A 1 -8.92 19.11 -6.11
CA MET A 1 -8.56 17.75 -5.64
C MET A 1 -7.68 17.89 -4.40
N PHE A 2 -8.27 18.23 -3.24
CA PHE A 2 -7.52 18.48 -2.01
C PHE A 2 -7.33 17.15 -1.26
N TRP A 3 -6.10 16.64 -1.33
CA TRP A 3 -5.66 15.39 -0.74
C TRP A 3 -5.53 15.53 0.78
N SER A 4 -5.83 14.48 1.55
CA SER A 4 -5.63 14.49 3.00
C SER A 4 -4.13 14.56 3.31
N GLN A 5 -3.62 15.76 3.56
CA GLN A 5 -2.19 16.02 3.78
C GLN A 5 -1.64 15.35 5.05
N PHE A 6 -2.49 15.00 6.01
CA PHE A 6 -2.04 14.59 7.36
C PHE A 6 -1.54 13.13 7.47
N THR A 7 -2.09 12.17 6.72
CA THR A 7 -1.63 10.75 6.78
C THR A 7 -0.55 10.44 5.74
N SER A 8 0.38 11.37 5.55
CA SER A 8 1.53 11.19 4.65
C SER A 8 2.64 10.39 5.34
N PRO A 9 3.46 9.63 4.59
CA PRO A 9 4.57 8.88 5.17
C PRO A 9 5.55 9.75 5.99
N PRO A 10 5.96 10.96 5.55
CA PRO A 10 6.86 11.80 6.34
C PRO A 10 6.30 12.23 7.70
N ILE A 11 5.00 12.53 7.78
CA ILE A 11 4.36 12.90 9.05
C ILE A 11 4.33 11.70 10.01
N CYS A 12 3.93 10.53 9.52
CA CYS A 12 3.87 9.32 10.34
C CYS A 12 5.27 8.91 10.82
N HIS A 13 6.27 8.99 9.93
CA HIS A 13 7.66 8.73 10.29
C HIS A 13 8.19 9.72 11.33
N GLY A 14 7.91 11.02 11.18
CA GLY A 14 8.30 12.04 12.15
C GLY A 14 7.67 11.85 13.53
N LEU A 15 6.42 11.37 13.60
CA LEU A 15 5.78 11.00 14.87
C LEU A 15 6.48 9.81 15.52
N ALA A 16 6.77 8.76 14.75
CA ALA A 16 7.46 7.58 15.22
C ALA A 16 8.88 7.90 15.73
N GLN A 17 9.66 8.68 14.97
CA GLN A 17 11.02 9.10 15.35
C GLN A 17 11.06 9.89 16.67
N ARG A 18 10.01 10.65 16.97
CA ARG A 18 9.89 11.45 18.20
C ARG A 18 9.21 10.70 19.34
N ASN A 19 8.87 9.43 19.13
CA ASN A 19 8.13 8.59 20.06
C ASN A 19 6.79 9.23 20.52
N ILE A 20 6.10 9.91 19.59
CA ILE A 20 4.82 10.57 19.85
C ILE A 20 3.69 9.64 19.44
N PHE A 21 2.77 9.35 20.36
CA PHE A 21 1.54 8.62 20.06
C PHE A 21 0.60 9.48 19.21
N GLY A 22 0.62 9.23 17.89
CA GLY A 22 -0.23 9.93 16.94
C GLY A 22 -1.51 9.14 16.62
N VAL A 23 -2.66 9.83 16.68
CA VAL A 23 -3.92 9.36 16.09
C VAL A 23 -4.29 10.31 14.96
N ILE A 24 -4.41 9.78 13.74
CA ILE A 24 -4.76 10.57 12.56
C ILE A 24 -6.08 10.04 11.99
N ALA A 25 -6.98 10.96 11.63
CA ALA A 25 -8.24 10.63 10.97
C ALA A 25 -7.99 9.79 9.70
N HIS A 26 -8.61 8.62 9.63
CA HIS A 26 -8.41 7.69 8.52
C HIS A 26 -9.44 7.92 7.42
N ARG A 27 -8.96 8.18 6.21
CA ARG A 27 -9.77 8.21 5.00
C ARG A 27 -9.60 6.92 4.22
N ARG A 28 -10.71 6.29 3.82
CA ARG A 28 -10.68 5.15 2.91
C ARG A 28 -10.62 5.65 1.47
N TYR A 29 -9.53 5.34 0.76
CA TYR A 29 -9.44 5.60 -0.68
C TYR A 29 -10.23 4.53 -1.44
N GLN A 30 -11.03 4.97 -2.40
CA GLN A 30 -11.75 4.07 -3.28
C GLN A 30 -10.83 3.66 -4.43
N THR A 31 -10.84 2.38 -4.75
CA THR A 31 -10.21 1.87 -5.97
C THR A 31 -11.09 2.24 -7.16
N ARG A 32 -10.49 2.46 -8.33
CA ARG A 32 -11.21 2.65 -9.59
C ARG A 32 -12.21 1.49 -9.77
N LYS A 33 -13.46 1.80 -10.10
CA LYS A 33 -14.51 0.79 -10.30
C LYS A 33 -14.07 -0.23 -11.35
N GLY A 34 -14.28 -1.52 -11.07
CA GLY A 34 -13.88 -2.63 -11.94
C GLY A 34 -12.43 -3.10 -11.79
N PHE A 35 -11.62 -2.43 -10.96
CA PHE A 35 -10.23 -2.83 -10.72
C PHE A 35 -10.03 -3.50 -9.37
N LEU A 36 -9.05 -4.40 -9.33
CA LEU A 36 -8.54 -5.01 -8.11
C LEU A 36 -7.90 -3.95 -7.21
N ALA A 37 -8.40 -3.87 -5.98
CA ALA A 37 -7.89 -2.96 -4.98
C ALA A 37 -6.54 -3.43 -4.41
N LYS A 38 -5.70 -2.48 -3.97
CA LYS A 38 -4.36 -2.78 -3.40
C LYS A 38 -4.41 -3.80 -2.25
N TRP A 39 -5.43 -3.75 -1.41
CA TRP A 39 -5.58 -4.65 -0.26
C TRP A 39 -5.86 -6.12 -0.64
N LYS A 40 -6.18 -6.40 -1.90
CA LYS A 40 -6.27 -7.78 -2.43
C LYS A 40 -4.89 -8.39 -2.69
N TYR A 41 -3.83 -7.59 -2.71
CA TYR A 41 -2.46 -8.04 -2.86
C TYR A 41 -1.81 -8.11 -1.48
N LYS A 42 -1.40 -9.30 -1.07
CA LYS A 42 -0.82 -9.54 0.25
C LYS A 42 0.67 -9.26 0.18
N TYR A 43 1.19 -8.49 1.12
CA TYR A 43 2.64 -8.31 1.24
C TYR A 43 3.22 -9.42 2.13
N GLU A 44 4.27 -10.08 1.65
CA GLU A 44 5.01 -11.10 2.37
C GLU A 44 6.40 -10.58 2.70
N GLY A 45 6.60 -10.25 3.98
CA GLY A 45 7.79 -9.54 4.44
C GLY A 45 9.07 -10.37 4.45
N GLU A 46 8.98 -11.70 4.53
CA GLU A 46 10.13 -12.59 4.54
C GLU A 46 10.85 -12.60 3.19
N CYS A 47 10.09 -12.63 2.10
CA CYS A 47 10.61 -12.65 0.73
C CYS A 47 10.66 -11.26 0.07
N ASP A 48 10.15 -10.21 0.73
CA ASP A 48 9.95 -8.87 0.18
C ASP A 48 9.18 -8.87 -1.15
N VAL A 49 8.02 -9.56 -1.18
CA VAL A 49 7.16 -9.68 -2.38
C VAL A 49 5.71 -9.33 -2.07
N TYR A 50 4.96 -9.00 -3.11
CA TYR A 50 3.50 -8.95 -3.07
C TYR A 50 2.91 -10.17 -3.78
N VAL A 51 2.00 -10.88 -3.14
CA VAL A 51 1.27 -12.00 -3.75
C VAL A 51 -0.08 -11.51 -4.24
N CYS A 52 -0.39 -11.76 -5.51
CA CYS A 52 -1.67 -11.39 -6.12
C CYS A 52 -2.78 -12.40 -5.80
N PRO A 53 -4.07 -12.07 -6.06
CA PRO A 53 -5.18 -12.99 -5.83
C PRO A 53 -5.15 -14.30 -6.62
N GLN A 54 -4.29 -14.41 -7.64
CA GLN A 54 -4.07 -15.64 -8.41
C GLN A 54 -2.86 -16.45 -7.91
N GLY A 55 -2.15 -15.96 -6.89
CA GLY A 55 -0.98 -16.63 -6.32
C GLY A 55 0.36 -16.17 -6.91
N GLU A 56 0.37 -15.43 -8.02
CA GLU A 56 1.62 -14.93 -8.60
C GLU A 56 2.29 -13.85 -7.75
N GLU A 57 3.62 -13.87 -7.73
CA GLU A 57 4.47 -12.93 -7.02
C GLU A 57 4.74 -11.67 -7.84
N LEU A 58 4.70 -10.53 -7.16
CA LEU A 58 5.17 -9.25 -7.64
C LEU A 58 6.47 -8.93 -6.90
N ARG A 59 7.57 -8.93 -7.64
CA ARG A 59 8.91 -8.77 -7.09
C ARG A 59 9.34 -7.32 -7.06
N TYR A 60 10.21 -6.99 -6.11
CA TYR A 60 10.83 -5.69 -6.05
C TYR A 60 11.58 -5.37 -7.34
N GLY A 61 11.36 -4.18 -7.89
CA GLY A 61 12.04 -3.66 -9.07
C GLY A 61 12.98 -2.53 -8.74
N THR A 62 12.43 -1.38 -8.34
CA THR A 62 13.19 -0.15 -8.11
C THR A 62 12.60 0.64 -6.95
N THR A 63 13.41 1.52 -6.36
CA THR A 63 12.94 2.55 -5.43
C THR A 63 13.11 3.91 -6.09
N ASP A 64 12.07 4.75 -6.06
CA ASP A 64 12.17 6.11 -6.58
C ASP A 64 12.84 7.08 -5.58
N ARG A 65 13.03 8.34 -6.00
CA ARG A 65 13.65 9.39 -5.18
C ARG A 65 12.76 9.81 -3.99
N ASP A 66 11.46 9.57 -4.09
CA ASP A 66 10.47 9.89 -3.07
C ASP A 66 10.32 8.75 -2.04
N GLY A 67 11.08 7.66 -2.18
CA GLY A 67 11.10 6.54 -1.23
C GLY A 67 9.99 5.50 -1.47
N TYR A 68 9.38 5.45 -2.66
CA TYR A 68 8.46 4.38 -3.04
C TYR A 68 9.21 3.22 -3.69
N ARG A 69 9.05 2.03 -3.10
CA ARG A 69 9.43 0.76 -3.70
C ARG A 69 8.36 0.32 -4.69
N HIS A 70 8.79 -0.05 -5.89
CA HIS A 70 7.93 -0.55 -6.97
C HIS A 70 8.06 -2.07 -7.07
N TYR A 71 6.94 -2.76 -6.93
CA TYR A 71 6.83 -4.22 -7.10
C TYR A 71 6.11 -4.51 -8.41
N LYS A 72 6.66 -5.39 -9.23
CA LYS A 72 6.19 -5.65 -10.59
C LYS A 72 5.86 -7.12 -10.78
N SER A 73 4.76 -7.39 -11.47
CA SER A 73 4.43 -8.75 -11.93
C SER A 73 5.22 -9.13 -13.18
N ASP A 74 5.28 -10.43 -13.46
CA ASP A 74 5.78 -10.94 -14.72
C ASP A 74 4.72 -10.73 -15.84
N PRO A 75 5.03 -9.98 -16.91
CA PRO A 75 4.16 -9.83 -18.07
C PRO A 75 3.70 -11.14 -18.69
N GLN A 76 4.58 -12.13 -18.81
CA GLN A 76 4.31 -13.38 -19.53
C GLN A 76 3.28 -14.23 -18.79
N GLN A 77 3.39 -14.27 -17.46
CA GLN A 77 2.40 -14.94 -16.60
C GLN A 77 1.06 -14.18 -16.61
N CYS A 78 1.11 -12.84 -16.65
CA CYS A 78 -0.09 -12.02 -16.60
C CYS A 78 -0.89 -11.99 -17.90
N GLU A 79 -0.25 -12.20 -19.06
CA GLU A 79 -0.90 -12.20 -20.37
C GLU A 79 -2.02 -13.23 -20.48
N THR A 80 -1.86 -14.39 -19.85
CA THR A 80 -2.87 -15.47 -19.82
C THR A 80 -3.78 -15.42 -18.60
N CYS A 81 -3.64 -14.40 -17.74
CA CYS A 81 -4.36 -14.33 -16.47
C CYS A 81 -5.85 -13.99 -16.67
N PRO A 82 -6.78 -14.76 -16.08
CA PRO A 82 -8.23 -14.51 -16.22
C PRO A 82 -8.67 -13.18 -15.58
N LEU A 83 -7.89 -12.65 -14.64
CA LEU A 83 -8.17 -11.38 -13.97
C LEU A 83 -7.45 -10.19 -14.60
N LEU A 84 -6.77 -10.36 -15.75
CA LEU A 84 -5.94 -9.32 -16.37
C LEU A 84 -6.70 -7.99 -16.54
N THR A 85 -7.93 -8.04 -17.08
CA THR A 85 -8.80 -6.87 -17.32
C THR A 85 -9.16 -6.09 -16.05
N GLN A 86 -9.22 -6.77 -14.90
CA GLN A 86 -9.47 -6.16 -13.59
C GLN A 86 -8.16 -5.79 -12.87
N CYS A 87 -7.02 -6.36 -13.28
CA CYS A 87 -5.73 -6.19 -12.65
C CYS A 87 -5.00 -4.94 -13.19
N THR A 88 -4.84 -4.85 -14.52
CA THR A 88 -4.11 -3.80 -15.22
C THR A 88 -4.67 -3.60 -16.64
N GLN A 89 -4.49 -2.41 -17.20
CA GLN A 89 -4.86 -2.07 -18.58
C GLN A 89 -3.67 -1.57 -19.40
N ASN A 90 -2.44 -1.74 -18.89
CA ASN A 90 -1.26 -1.36 -19.65
C ASN A 90 -0.99 -2.36 -20.77
N GLN A 91 -0.37 -1.88 -21.84
CA GLN A 91 0.01 -2.70 -23.00
C GLN A 91 1.01 -3.80 -22.65
N ASN A 92 1.81 -3.60 -21.59
CA ASN A 92 2.81 -4.57 -21.14
C ASN A 92 2.24 -5.67 -20.23
N HIS A 93 0.91 -5.70 -20.00
CA HIS A 93 0.25 -6.66 -19.10
C HIS A 93 0.87 -6.76 -17.69
N GLN A 94 1.60 -5.73 -17.26
CA GLN A 94 2.37 -5.73 -16.02
C GLN A 94 1.64 -4.94 -14.93
N LYS A 95 1.40 -5.57 -13.78
CA LYS A 95 0.92 -4.89 -12.59
C LYS A 95 2.10 -4.29 -11.82
N THR A 96 1.96 -3.02 -11.45
CA THR A 96 2.90 -2.36 -10.53
C THR A 96 2.18 -1.98 -9.23
N ILE A 97 2.77 -2.33 -8.09
CA ILE A 97 2.33 -1.91 -6.76
C ILE A 97 3.43 -1.06 -6.14
N THR A 98 3.05 0.07 -5.55
CA THR A 98 3.98 0.92 -4.82
C THR A 98 3.78 0.78 -3.32
N ARG A 99 4.89 0.74 -2.57
CA ARG A 99 4.92 0.75 -1.11
C ARG A 99 6.00 1.72 -0.65
N HIS A 100 5.65 2.65 0.24
CA HIS A 100 6.64 3.58 0.76
C HIS A 100 7.59 2.87 1.74
N VAL A 101 8.84 3.31 1.84
CA VAL A 101 9.81 2.75 2.82
C VAL A 101 9.30 2.84 4.26
N TRP A 102 8.61 3.92 4.60
CA TRP A 102 7.95 4.17 5.89
C TRP A 102 6.48 3.71 5.93
N GLU A 103 6.07 2.73 5.11
CA GLU A 103 4.70 2.20 5.15
C GLU A 103 4.35 1.61 6.53
N GLU A 104 5.33 1.05 7.24
CA GLU A 104 5.10 0.48 8.57
C GLU A 104 4.76 1.55 9.61
N ASP A 105 5.46 2.69 9.64
CA ASP A 105 5.13 3.80 10.54
C ASP A 105 3.71 4.32 10.30
N LYS A 106 3.32 4.42 9.03
CA LYS A 106 1.95 4.77 8.64
C LYS A 106 0.92 3.74 9.11
N LYS A 107 1.27 2.45 9.04
CA LYS A 107 0.42 1.35 9.52
C LYS A 107 0.29 1.40 11.05
N GLN A 108 1.37 1.68 11.78
CA GLN A 108 1.34 1.82 13.24
C GLN A 108 0.42 2.96 13.68
N VAL A 109 0.53 4.15 13.07
CA VAL A 109 -0.39 5.28 13.34
C VAL A 109 -1.86 4.92 13.06
N ARG A 110 -2.12 4.09 12.04
CA ARG A 110 -3.46 3.57 11.77
C ARG A 110 -3.94 2.58 12.84
N LEU A 111 -3.04 1.77 13.41
CA LEU A 111 -3.34 0.83 14.49
C LEU A 111 -3.53 1.54 15.83
N ASN A 112 -2.80 2.63 16.10
CA ASN A 112 -2.98 3.47 17.28
C ASN A 112 -4.44 3.92 17.44
N ARG A 113 -5.10 4.26 16.32
CA ARG A 113 -6.53 4.60 16.30
C ARG A 113 -7.42 3.49 16.88
N LEU A 114 -7.03 2.24 16.71
CA LEU A 114 -7.79 1.05 17.15
C LEU A 114 -7.37 0.59 18.55
N SER A 115 -6.33 1.17 19.14
CA SER A 115 -5.92 0.83 20.50
C SER A 115 -6.90 1.40 21.52
N ASN A 116 -6.86 0.87 22.75
CA ASN A 116 -7.68 1.36 23.85
C ASN A 116 -7.47 2.87 24.08
N GLU A 117 -6.22 3.31 24.05
CA GLU A 117 -5.83 4.72 24.19
C GLU A 117 -6.37 5.58 23.03
N GLY A 118 -6.27 5.09 21.79
CA GLY A 118 -6.74 5.84 20.61
C GLY A 118 -8.26 5.90 20.46
N SER A 119 -8.96 4.85 20.88
CA SER A 119 -10.43 4.75 20.75
C SER A 119 -11.18 5.85 21.52
N GLY A 120 -10.61 6.32 22.64
CA GLY A 120 -11.18 7.40 23.44
C GLY A 120 -11.10 8.79 22.80
N PHE A 121 -10.21 9.01 21.82
CA PHE A 121 -10.06 10.28 21.11
C PHE A 121 -10.98 10.43 19.89
N ILE A 122 -11.76 9.39 19.56
CA ILE A 122 -12.59 9.32 18.34
C ILE A 122 -14.09 9.24 18.69
N ALA A 123 -14.44 9.33 19.98
CA ALA A 123 -15.81 9.40 20.46
C ALA A 123 -16.46 10.75 20.12
#